data_AF-A0A174AKZ3-F1
#
_entry.id   AF-A0A174AKZ3-F1
#
_cell.length_a   1.000
_cell.length_b   1.000
_cell.length_c   1.000
_cell.angle_alpha   90.00
_cell.angle_beta   90.00
_cell.angle_gamma   90.00
#
_symmetry.space_group_name_H-M   'P 1'
#
loop_
_entity.id
_entity.type
_entity.pdbx_description
1 polymer ?
#
loop_
_entity_poly.entity_id
_entity_poly.type
_entity_poly.pdbx_seq_one_letter_code
_entity_poly.pdbx_strand_id
1 'polypeptide(L)'
;MSSEFLSQVRKTDIVRQAEGYGKEVLIIHGELDEKVPVYAVGPYLDLYGEKARLEIIKGANHQFTSVEWKNRVYELSIDYIKEKVGSTEKYLLED
;
A
#
# COMPACT_ATOMS: atom_id res chain seq x y z
N MET A 1 13.70 -8.93 -20.69
CA MET A 1 14.22 -8.13 -19.55
C MET A 1 15.74 -8.17 -19.61
N SER A 2 16.44 -7.06 -19.34
CA SER A 2 17.91 -7.03 -19.41
C SER A 2 18.56 -7.70 -18.18
N SER A 3 19.77 -8.24 -18.36
CA SER A 3 20.58 -8.80 -17.26
C SER A 3 20.89 -7.77 -16.17
N GLU A 4 21.04 -6.51 -16.57
CA GLU A 4 21.27 -5.38 -15.69
C GLU A 4 20.06 -5.09 -14.78
N PHE A 5 18.84 -5.08 -15.33
CA PHE A 5 17.62 -4.92 -14.54
C PHE A 5 17.48 -6.03 -13.48
N LEU A 6 17.72 -7.29 -13.88
CA LEU A 6 17.66 -8.43 -12.95
C LEU A 6 18.73 -8.35 -11.85
N SER A 7 19.93 -7.85 -12.18
CA SER A 7 21.01 -7.65 -11.21
C SER A 7 20.67 -6.57 -10.19
N GLN A 8 20.04 -5.48 -10.62
CA GLN A 8 19.58 -4.40 -9.73
C GLN A 8 18.47 -4.89 -8.79
N VAL A 9 17.42 -5.52 -9.32
CA VAL A 9 16.30 -6.03 -8.50
C VAL A 9 16.80 -7.00 -7.41
N ARG A 10 17.78 -7.86 -7.71
CA ARG A 10 18.36 -8.79 -6.73
C ARG A 10 19.14 -8.11 -5.59
N LYS A 11 19.67 -6.91 -5.82
CA LYS A 11 20.44 -6.15 -4.84
C LYS A 11 19.59 -5.17 -4.06
N THR A 12 18.36 -4.93 -4.51
CA THR A 12 17.45 -3.97 -3.89
C THR A 12 16.65 -4.63 -2.80
N ASP A 13 16.85 -4.17 -1.56
CA ASP A 13 15.93 -4.42 -0.47
C ASP A 13 14.77 -3.42 -0.56
N ILE A 14 13.71 -3.82 -1.27
CA ILE A 14 12.60 -2.92 -1.58
C ILE A 14 11.76 -2.57 -0.34
N VAL A 15 11.80 -3.40 0.70
CA VAL A 15 11.13 -3.12 1.97
C VAL A 15 11.90 -2.02 2.69
N ARG A 16 13.23 -2.16 2.78
CA ARG A 16 14.08 -1.13 3.40
C ARG A 16 14.05 0.22 2.69
N GLN A 17 13.81 0.26 1.38
CA GLN A 17 13.65 1.54 0.69
C GLN A 17 12.46 2.36 1.20
N ALA A 18 11.49 1.72 1.86
CA ALA A 18 10.35 2.38 2.46
C ALA A 18 10.66 2.91 3.90
N GLU A 19 11.83 2.58 4.46
CA GLU A 19 12.32 3.10 5.74
C GLU A 19 12.42 4.64 5.71
N GLY A 20 12.17 5.28 6.85
CA GLY A 20 12.28 6.73 7.01
C GLY A 20 10.98 7.50 6.73
N TYR A 21 9.99 6.91 6.06
CA TYR A 21 8.65 7.50 6.02
C TYR A 21 7.94 7.30 7.37
N GLY A 22 7.85 8.36 8.17
CA GLY A 22 7.41 8.27 9.56
C GLY A 22 5.91 8.38 9.81
N LYS A 23 5.08 8.55 8.76
CA LYS A 23 3.61 8.72 8.89
C LYS A 23 2.89 7.41 8.61
N GLU A 24 1.58 7.41 8.86
CA GLU A 24 0.71 6.27 8.51
C GLU A 24 0.78 5.94 7.01
N VAL A 25 0.61 4.66 6.69
CA VAL A 25 0.53 4.13 5.33
C VAL A 25 -0.69 3.23 5.20
N LEU A 26 -1.37 3.31 4.04
CA LEU A 26 -2.38 2.35 3.64
C LEU A 26 -1.77 1.34 2.67
N ILE A 27 -1.94 0.06 2.95
CA ILE A 27 -1.55 -1.06 2.10
C ILE A 27 -2.83 -1.75 1.64
N ILE A 28 -3.05 -1.83 0.32
CA ILE A 28 -4.20 -2.52 -0.28
C ILE A 28 -3.68 -3.73 -1.06
N HIS A 29 -4.26 -4.90 -0.84
CA HIS A 29 -3.81 -6.14 -1.49
C HIS A 29 -4.99 -7.02 -1.95
N GLY A 30 -4.84 -7.73 -3.07
CA GLY A 30 -5.83 -8.73 -3.50
C GLY A 30 -5.63 -10.05 -2.76
N GLU A 31 -6.71 -10.68 -2.29
CA GLU A 31 -6.64 -11.97 -1.57
C GLU A 31 -6.07 -13.10 -2.44
N LEU A 32 -6.45 -13.12 -3.72
CA LEU A 32 -6.09 -14.14 -4.70
C LEU A 32 -5.03 -13.64 -5.69
N ASP A 33 -4.11 -12.80 -5.22
CA ASP A 33 -2.98 -12.36 -6.03
C ASP A 33 -1.99 -13.53 -6.24
N GLU A 34 -2.02 -14.09 -7.45
CA GLU A 34 -1.13 -15.19 -7.87
C GLU A 34 0.28 -14.73 -8.27
N LYS A 35 0.52 -13.42 -8.38
CA LYS A 35 1.82 -12.86 -8.77
C LYS A 35 2.63 -12.43 -7.56
N VAL A 36 1.96 -11.82 -6.59
CA VAL A 36 2.53 -11.39 -5.32
C VAL A 36 1.61 -11.94 -4.21
N PRO A 37 2.02 -12.98 -3.48
CA PRO A 37 1.17 -13.57 -2.46
C PRO A 37 0.98 -12.62 -1.27
N VAL A 38 -0.18 -12.69 -0.62
CA VAL A 38 -0.57 -11.77 0.48
C VAL A 38 0.48 -11.67 1.59
N TYR A 39 1.21 -12.74 1.92
CA TYR A 39 2.25 -12.69 2.95
C TYR A 39 3.39 -11.70 2.65
N ALA A 40 3.53 -11.24 1.40
CA ALA A 40 4.49 -10.22 1.01
C ALA A 40 4.22 -8.85 1.68
N VAL A 41 3.01 -8.63 2.22
CA VAL A 41 2.72 -7.44 3.04
C VAL A 41 3.40 -7.49 4.41
N GLY A 42 3.71 -8.69 4.94
CA GLY A 42 4.24 -8.90 6.29
C GLY A 42 5.45 -8.02 6.63
N PRO A 43 6.52 -8.01 5.81
CA PRO A 43 7.68 -7.14 6.06
C PRO A 43 7.35 -5.64 6.13
N TYR A 44 6.32 -5.18 5.41
CA TYR A 44 5.85 -3.79 5.51
C TYR A 44 5.06 -3.55 6.80
N LEU A 45 4.28 -4.53 7.26
CA LEU A 45 3.62 -4.46 8.57
C LEU A 45 4.64 -4.41 9.71
N ASP A 46 5.70 -5.23 9.63
CA ASP A 46 6.79 -5.22 10.61
C ASP A 46 7.53 -3.87 10.61
N LEU A 47 7.75 -3.29 9.43
CA LEU A 47 8.44 -2.00 9.27
C LEU A 47 7.63 -0.82 9.84
N TYR A 48 6.34 -0.75 9.53
CA TYR A 48 5.50 0.40 9.88
C TYR A 48 4.76 0.22 11.22
N GLY A 49 4.59 -1.02 11.69
CA GLY A 49 3.89 -1.33 12.94
C GLY A 49 2.46 -0.78 12.94
N GLU A 50 2.10 -0.07 14.02
CA GLU A 50 0.79 0.58 14.18
C GLU A 50 0.48 1.65 13.12
N LYS A 51 1.50 2.09 12.35
CA LYS A 51 1.34 3.05 11.25
C LYS A 51 0.91 2.37 9.95
N ALA A 52 0.86 1.05 9.87
CA ALA A 52 0.32 0.35 8.71
C ALA A 52 -1.17 0.04 8.90
N ARG A 53 -1.99 0.56 7.99
CA ARG A 53 -3.36 0.10 7.77
C ARG A 53 -3.36 -0.88 6.60
N LEU A 54 -3.83 -2.11 6.82
CA LEU A 54 -3.92 -3.14 5.78
C LEU A 54 -5.37 -3.39 5.39
N GLU A 55 -5.64 -3.38 4.09
CA GLU A 55 -6.94 -3.72 3.50
C GLU A 55 -6.76 -4.84 2.47
N ILE A 56 -7.34 -6.01 2.75
CA ILE A 56 -7.34 -7.15 1.82
C ILE A 56 -8.68 -7.19 1.09
N ILE A 57 -8.66 -7.10 -0.24
CA ILE A 57 -9.87 -7.20 -1.07
C ILE A 57 -10.12 -8.68 -1.36
N LYS A 58 -11.16 -9.23 -0.72
CA LYS A 58 -11.57 -10.62 -0.84
C LYS A 58 -11.82 -11.02 -2.30
N GLY A 59 -11.31 -12.18 -2.70
CA GLY A 59 -11.41 -12.73 -4.05
C GLY A 59 -10.63 -11.97 -5.13
N ALA A 60 -10.05 -10.80 -4.84
CA ALA A 60 -9.41 -9.99 -5.85
C ALA A 60 -8.05 -10.53 -6.29
N ASN A 61 -7.78 -10.43 -7.58
CA ASN A 61 -6.49 -10.80 -8.18
C ASN A 61 -5.50 -9.62 -8.20
N HIS A 62 -4.28 -9.88 -8.66
CA HIS A 62 -3.18 -8.92 -8.77
C HIS A 62 -3.55 -7.58 -9.42
N GLN A 63 -4.41 -7.63 -10.44
CA GLN A 63 -4.73 -6.47 -11.27
C GLN A 63 -6.07 -5.82 -10.91
N PHE A 64 -6.77 -6.35 -9.88
CA PHE A 64 -8.12 -5.94 -9.52
C PHE A 64 -9.03 -5.85 -10.76
N THR A 65 -9.09 -6.90 -11.59
CA THR A 65 -9.69 -6.80 -12.93
C THR A 65 -11.20 -6.54 -12.95
N SER A 66 -11.94 -6.92 -11.91
CA SER A 66 -13.39 -6.67 -11.83
C SER A 66 -13.69 -5.21 -11.50
N VAL A 67 -14.85 -4.70 -11.95
CA VAL A 67 -15.29 -3.33 -11.62
C VAL A 67 -15.44 -3.15 -10.12
N GLU A 68 -15.98 -4.15 -9.43
CA GLU A 68 -16.15 -4.16 -7.97
C GLU A 68 -14.80 -3.97 -7.25
N TRP A 69 -13.77 -4.73 -7.64
CA TRP A 69 -12.46 -4.63 -7.00
C TRP A 69 -11.79 -3.29 -7.28
N LYS A 70 -11.91 -2.75 -8.50
CA LYS A 70 -11.39 -1.41 -8.82
C LYS A 70 -12.06 -0.34 -7.98
N ASN A 71 -13.39 -0.37 -7.90
CA ASN A 71 -14.15 0.57 -7.10
C ASN A 71 -13.72 0.50 -5.64
N ARG A 72 -13.51 -0.72 -5.10
CA ARG A 72 -13.03 -0.88 -3.72
C ARG A 72 -11.63 -0.27 -3.52
N VAL A 73 -10.70 -0.47 -4.45
CA VAL A 73 -9.37 0.18 -4.41
C VAL A 73 -9.51 1.70 -4.43
N TYR A 74 -10.38 2.24 -5.30
CA TYR A 74 -10.60 3.68 -5.43
C TYR A 74 -11.20 4.29 -4.16
N GLU A 75 -12.25 3.68 -3.61
CA GLU A 75 -12.89 4.11 -2.37
C GLU A 75 -11.87 4.15 -1.22
N LEU A 76 -11.16 3.04 -0.98
CA LEU A 76 -10.13 2.96 0.05
C LEU A 76 -9.05 4.05 -0.10
N SER A 77 -8.59 4.27 -1.34
CA SER A 77 -7.56 5.27 -1.62
C SER A 77 -8.07 6.69 -1.41
N ILE A 78 -9.28 7.00 -1.88
CA ILE A 78 -9.90 8.32 -1.76
C ILE A 78 -10.18 8.63 -0.30
N ASP A 79 -10.75 7.68 0.45
CA ASP A 79 -11.07 7.86 1.87
C ASP A 79 -9.79 8.10 2.67
N TYR A 80 -8.75 7.30 2.45
CA TYR A 80 -7.45 7.49 3.08
C TYR A 80 -6.84 8.86 2.77
N ILE A 81 -6.84 9.29 1.51
CA ILE A 81 -6.31 10.60 1.13
C ILE A 81 -7.12 11.72 1.79
N LYS A 82 -8.46 11.63 1.80
CA LYS A 82 -9.33 12.60 2.47
C LYS A 82 -9.06 12.65 3.97
N GLU A 83 -8.88 11.50 4.63
CA GLU A 83 -8.50 11.45 6.04
C GLU A 83 -7.18 12.19 6.28
N LYS A 84 -6.15 11.98 5.44
CA LYS A 84 -4.83 12.61 5.65
C LYS A 84 -4.78 14.08 5.22
N VAL A 85 -5.53 14.48 4.20
CA VAL A 85 -5.55 15.87 3.69
C VAL A 85 -6.56 16.72 4.45
N GLY A 86 -7.77 16.21 4.70
CA GLY A 86 -8.83 16.91 5.44
C GLY A 86 -8.52 17.10 6.92
N SER A 87 -7.63 16.28 7.50
CA SER A 87 -7.08 16.54 8.83
C SER A 87 -6.18 17.79 8.88
N THR A 88 -5.74 18.33 7.74
CA THR A 88 -4.88 19.52 7.67
C THR A 88 -5.69 20.82 7.82
N GLU A 89 -6.96 20.86 7.40
CA GLU A 89 -7.81 22.05 7.56
C GLU A 89 -8.17 22.34 9.03
N LYS A 90 -8.20 21.31 9.88
CA LYS A 90 -8.48 21.46 11.31
C LYS A 90 -7.38 22.21 12.08
N TYR A 91 -6.15 22.22 11.57
CA TYR A 91 -5.00 22.92 12.18
C TYR A 91 -4.77 24.33 11.62
N LEU A 92 -5.57 24.80 10.67
CA LEU A 92 -5.45 26.12 10.05
C LEU A 92 -6.56 27.11 10.46
N LEU A 93 -7.49 26.68 11.33
CA LEU A 93 -8.61 27.48 11.82
C LEU A 93 -8.57 27.72 13.34
N GLU A 94 -7.48 27.35 14.00
CA GLU A 94 -7.19 27.66 15.40
C GLU A 94 -5.97 28.59 15.49
N ASP A 95 -6.11 29.82 14.98
CA ASP A 95 -5.26 30.99 15.28
C ASP A 95 -6.10 32.28 15.24
#